data_AF-X1GVD6-F1
#
_entry.id   AF-X1GVD6-F1
#
_cell.length_a   1.000
_cell.length_b   1.000
_cell.length_c   1.000
_cell.angle_alpha   90.00
_cell.angle_beta   90.00
_cell.angle_gamma   90.00
#
_symmetry.space_group_name_H-M   'P 1'
#
loop_
_entity.id
_entity.type
_entity.pdbx_description
1 polymer ?
#
loop_
_entity_poly.entity_id
_entity_poly.type
_entity_poly.pdbx_seq_one_letter_code
_entity_poly.pdbx_strand_id
1 'polypeptide(L)'
;ESTCPVPKKDIIEYLDWEAPGGKNAGGEMVIDFELKFLRTALVNETKYWIWSFLDENDTKCYATVALYENGPTCTGYGESFGLTPEQFIIADYFEMI
;
A
#
# COMPACT_ATOMS: atom_id res chain seq x y z
N GLU A 1 1.82 10.60 13.09
CA GLU A 1 2.14 10.89 11.67
C GLU A 1 3.15 9.87 11.19
N SER A 2 3.05 9.40 9.95
CA SER A 2 4.01 8.41 9.42
C SER A 2 5.29 9.11 8.98
N THR A 3 6.45 8.64 9.41
CA THR A 3 7.78 9.07 8.92
C THR A 3 8.09 8.53 7.51
N CYS A 4 7.05 8.28 6.72
CA CYS A 4 7.15 7.73 5.40
C CYS A 4 7.85 8.73 4.47
N PRO A 5 8.89 8.31 3.73
CA PRO A 5 9.58 9.18 2.79
C PRO A 5 8.72 9.49 1.55
N VAL A 6 7.73 8.66 1.24
CA VAL A 6 6.76 8.90 0.17
C VAL A 6 5.59 9.75 0.70
N PRO A 7 5.29 10.92 0.10
CA PRO A 7 4.12 11.71 0.42
C PRO A 7 2.82 10.90 0.28
N LYS A 8 1.86 11.10 1.20
CA LYS A 8 0.56 10.42 1.13
C LYS A 8 -0.15 10.60 -0.23
N LYS A 9 0.01 11.76 -0.87
CA LYS A 9 -0.57 12.04 -2.19
C LYS A 9 -0.02 11.09 -3.27
N ASP A 10 1.27 10.75 -3.22
CA ASP A 10 1.93 9.90 -4.21
C ASP A 10 1.48 8.43 -4.01
N ILE A 11 1.17 8.03 -2.77
CA ILE A 11 0.55 6.72 -2.48
C ILE A 11 -0.87 6.67 -3.06
N ILE A 12 -1.65 7.74 -2.91
CA ILE A 12 -2.99 7.84 -3.52
C ILE A 12 -2.89 7.81 -5.05
N GLU A 13 -1.94 8.56 -5.63
CA GLU A 13 -1.70 8.55 -7.08
C GLU A 13 -1.34 7.14 -7.58
N TYR A 14 -0.54 6.38 -6.84
CA TYR A 14 -0.27 4.98 -7.15
C TYR A 14 -1.57 4.14 -7.12
N LEU A 15 -2.36 4.24 -6.07
CA LEU A 15 -3.63 3.49 -5.93
C LEU A 15 -4.66 3.90 -6.99
N ASP A 16 -4.66 5.15 -7.42
CA ASP A 16 -5.52 5.65 -8.49
C ASP A 16 -5.33 4.92 -9.81
N TRP A 17 -4.12 4.40 -10.07
CA TRP A 17 -3.80 3.60 -11.25
C TRP A 17 -3.98 2.11 -11.03
N GLU A 18 -3.63 1.63 -9.84
CA GLU A 18 -3.45 0.20 -9.62
C GLU A 18 -4.67 -0.48 -8.97
N ALA A 19 -5.40 0.21 -8.09
CA ALA A 19 -6.41 -0.40 -7.23
C ALA A 19 -7.86 -0.19 -7.72
N PRO A 20 -8.78 -1.16 -7.49
CA PRO A 20 -10.21 -0.96 -7.70
C PRO A 20 -10.73 0.28 -6.97
N GLY A 21 -11.60 1.05 -7.62
CA GLY A 21 -12.03 2.37 -7.14
C GLY A 21 -11.09 3.53 -7.50
N GLY A 22 -9.90 3.26 -8.06
CA GLY A 22 -8.96 4.28 -8.51
C GLY A 22 -9.42 5.01 -9.76
N LYS A 23 -9.21 6.32 -9.83
CA LYS A 23 -9.72 7.17 -10.93
C LYS A 23 -9.21 6.78 -12.33
N ASN A 24 -8.09 6.07 -12.40
CA ASN A 24 -7.46 5.60 -13.64
C ASN A 24 -7.49 4.06 -13.77
N ALA A 25 -8.02 3.33 -12.79
CA ALA A 25 -8.03 1.87 -12.76
C ALA A 25 -9.13 1.25 -13.65
N GLY A 26 -10.03 2.07 -14.21
CA GLY A 26 -11.08 1.62 -15.13
C GLY A 26 -12.26 0.89 -14.45
N GLY A 27 -12.42 1.05 -13.13
CA GLY A 27 -13.52 0.49 -12.35
C GLY A 27 -14.88 1.13 -12.63
N GLU A 28 -15.94 0.53 -12.08
CA GLU A 28 -17.31 1.05 -12.22
C GLU A 28 -17.57 2.26 -11.33
N MET A 29 -16.84 2.37 -10.21
CA MET A 29 -16.93 3.46 -9.26
C MET A 29 -15.55 4.11 -9.04
N VAL A 30 -15.54 5.41 -8.80
CA VAL A 30 -14.34 6.13 -8.36
C VAL A 30 -14.55 6.55 -6.92
N ILE A 31 -13.58 6.23 -6.05
CA ILE A 31 -13.64 6.54 -4.62
C ILE A 31 -12.48 7.44 -4.20
N ASP A 32 -12.66 8.12 -3.07
CA ASP A 32 -11.57 8.82 -2.40
C ASP A 32 -10.90 7.88 -1.39
N PHE A 33 -9.67 7.43 -1.68
CA PHE A 33 -8.96 6.50 -0.79
C PHE A 33 -8.63 7.12 0.58
N GLU A 34 -9.30 6.64 1.62
CA GLU A 34 -9.00 7.01 3.01
C GLU A 34 -7.85 6.18 3.59
N LEU A 35 -6.60 6.58 3.29
CA LEU A 35 -5.44 5.90 3.84
C LEU A 35 -5.25 6.15 5.34
N LYS A 36 -5.22 5.06 6.11
CA LYS A 36 -4.84 5.01 7.52
C LYS A 36 -3.49 4.33 7.67
N PHE A 37 -2.49 5.06 8.15
CA PHE A 37 -1.20 4.50 8.49
C PHE A 37 -1.34 3.50 9.65
N LEU A 38 -0.72 2.33 9.50
CA LEU A 38 -0.74 1.29 10.53
C LEU A 38 0.58 1.23 11.28
N ARG A 39 1.68 0.98 10.56
CA ARG A 39 2.99 0.80 11.18
C ARG A 39 4.16 0.90 10.19
N THR A 40 5.34 0.95 10.76
CA THR A 40 6.60 0.65 10.08
C THR A 40 7.10 -0.75 10.45
N ALA A 41 7.91 -1.34 9.57
CA ALA A 41 8.66 -2.57 9.81
C ALA A 41 10.03 -2.51 9.13
N LEU A 42 10.97 -3.31 9.61
CA LEU A 42 12.24 -3.58 8.93
C LEU A 42 12.28 -5.09 8.66
N VAL A 43 12.36 -5.47 7.39
CA VAL A 43 12.50 -6.86 6.96
C VAL A 43 13.85 -7.00 6.27
N ASN A 44 14.75 -7.74 6.90
CA ASN A 44 16.18 -7.75 6.55
C ASN A 44 16.76 -6.32 6.54
N GLU A 45 17.07 -5.78 5.38
CA GLU A 45 17.61 -4.43 5.19
C GLU A 45 16.58 -3.44 4.63
N THR A 46 15.38 -3.92 4.29
CA THR A 46 14.33 -3.11 3.64
C THR A 46 13.35 -2.58 4.68
N LYS A 47 13.21 -1.26 4.74
CA LYS A 47 12.26 -0.59 5.62
C LYS A 47 10.93 -0.42 4.92
N TYR A 48 9.86 -0.85 5.58
CA TYR A 48 8.49 -0.79 5.10
C TYR A 48 7.63 0.16 5.91
N TRP A 49 6.66 0.75 5.22
CA TRP A 49 5.51 1.42 5.79
C TRP A 49 4.27 0.77 5.18
N ILE A 50 3.24 0.54 6.00
CA ILE A 50 1.99 -0.08 5.56
C ILE A 50 0.79 0.78 5.97
N TRP A 51 -0.14 0.92 5.05
CA TRP A 51 -1.41 1.63 5.23
C TRP A 51 -2.56 0.69 4.97
N SER A 52 -3.68 0.90 5.68
CA SER A 52 -4.97 0.30 5.31
C SER A 52 -5.86 1.30 4.61
N PHE A 53 -6.70 0.80 3.71
CA PHE A 53 -7.80 1.51 3.09
C PHE A 53 -8.96 0.54 2.79
N LEU A 54 -10.08 1.08 2.32
CA LEU A 54 -11.18 0.30 1.74
C LEU A 54 -11.22 0.56 0.23
N ASP A 55 -11.49 -0.48 -0.55
CA ASP A 55 -11.75 -0.36 -1.98
C ASP A 55 -13.21 0.02 -2.28
N GLU A 56 -13.59 0.02 -3.56
CA GLU A 56 -14.97 0.36 -4.00
C GLU A 56 -16.06 -0.60 -3.49
N ASN A 57 -15.67 -1.78 -2.99
CA ASN A 57 -16.57 -2.80 -2.46
C ASN A 57 -16.54 -2.89 -0.92
N ASP A 58 -16.01 -1.86 -0.25
CA ASP A 58 -15.73 -1.85 1.20
C ASP A 58 -14.79 -2.98 1.66
N THR A 59 -13.97 -3.51 0.75
CA THR A 59 -13.00 -4.55 1.06
C THR A 59 -11.75 -3.95 1.69
N LYS A 60 -11.32 -4.53 2.82
CA LYS A 60 -10.12 -4.07 3.51
C LYS A 60 -8.86 -4.44 2.74
N CYS A 61 -8.13 -3.43 2.32
CA CYS A 61 -6.89 -3.55 1.57
C CYS A 61 -5.69 -2.98 2.34
N TYR A 62 -4.50 -3.38 1.90
CA TYR A 62 -3.24 -2.81 2.33
C TYR A 62 -2.47 -2.23 1.14
N ALA A 63 -1.70 -1.18 1.43
CA ALA A 63 -0.69 -0.63 0.54
C ALA A 63 0.65 -0.60 1.27
N THR A 64 1.74 -0.90 0.58
CA THR A 64 3.10 -0.89 1.12
C THR A 64 4.00 0.09 0.36
N VAL A 65 4.89 0.71 1.12
CA VAL A 65 6.02 1.49 0.60
C VAL A 65 7.26 0.87 1.19
N ALA A 66 8.22 0.58 0.34
CA ALA A 66 9.54 0.11 0.72
C ALA A 66 10.58 1.20 0.44
N LEU A 67 11.61 1.24 1.28
CA LEU A 67 12.83 2.02 1.03
C LEU A 67 13.94 1.07 0.58
N TYR A 68 14.27 1.11 -0.71
CA TYR A 68 15.37 0.38 -1.34
C TYR A 68 16.58 1.28 -1.59
N GLU A 69 17.70 0.70 -2.04
CA GLU A 69 18.93 1.44 -2.36
C GLU A 69 18.73 2.51 -3.44
N ASN A 70 17.85 2.26 -4.41
CA ASN A 70 17.50 3.22 -5.47
C ASN A 70 16.48 4.28 -5.03
N GLY A 71 16.00 4.22 -3.79
CA GLY A 71 15.05 5.16 -3.21
C GLY A 71 13.76 4.50 -2.73
N PRO A 72 12.84 5.29 -2.16
CA PRO A 72 11.55 4.79 -1.73
C PRO A 72 10.61 4.56 -2.92
N THR A 73 9.84 3.49 -2.89
CA THR A 73 8.80 3.20 -3.89
C THR A 73 7.57 2.61 -3.22
N CYS A 74 6.38 2.92 -3.75
CA CYS A 74 5.19 2.11 -3.49
C CYS A 74 5.43 0.75 -4.15
N THR A 75 5.37 -0.33 -3.37
CA THR A 75 5.77 -1.67 -3.83
C THR A 75 4.61 -2.60 -4.11
N GLY A 76 3.51 -2.41 -3.39
CA GLY A 76 2.37 -3.28 -3.52
C GLY A 76 1.10 -2.65 -2.99
N TYR A 77 -0.01 -3.13 -3.54
CA TYR A 77 -1.31 -3.07 -2.89
C TYR A 77 -1.97 -4.44 -3.02
N GLY A 78 -2.93 -4.71 -2.14
CA GLY A 78 -3.78 -5.89 -2.29
C GLY A 78 -4.85 -5.94 -1.22
N GLU A 79 -5.87 -6.75 -1.46
CA GLU A 79 -6.79 -7.13 -0.41
C GLU A 79 -6.02 -7.74 0.77
N SER A 80 -6.50 -7.50 1.99
CA SER A 80 -5.84 -8.04 3.17
C SER A 80 -5.93 -9.55 3.24
N PHE A 81 -6.94 -10.20 2.63
CA PHE A 81 -7.21 -11.64 2.73
C PHE A 81 -7.15 -12.19 4.17
N GLY A 82 -7.49 -11.36 5.17
CA GLY A 82 -7.39 -11.71 6.58
C GLY A 82 -5.97 -11.73 7.17
N LEU A 83 -4.94 -11.41 6.37
CA LEU A 83 -3.57 -11.26 6.84
C LEU A 83 -3.44 -10.10 7.81
N THR A 84 -2.53 -10.25 8.77
CA THR A 84 -2.08 -9.10 9.57
C THR A 84 -1.16 -8.21 8.72
N PRO A 85 -0.96 -6.93 9.11
CA PRO A 85 -0.02 -6.05 8.41
C PRO A 85 1.39 -6.63 8.29
N GLU A 86 1.86 -7.36 9.30
CA GLU A 86 3.18 -7.99 9.30
C GLU A 86 3.25 -9.16 8.32
N GLN A 87 2.21 -10.00 8.27
CA GLN A 87 2.14 -11.10 7.31
C GLN A 87 2.10 -10.59 5.87
N PHE A 88 1.35 -9.51 5.62
CA PHE A 88 1.30 -8.86 4.31
C PHE A 88 2.67 -8.30 3.91
N ILE A 89 3.38 -7.61 4.82
CA ILE A 89 4.74 -7.09 4.54
C ILE A 89 5.71 -8.23 4.20
N ILE A 90 5.62 -9.38 4.90
CA ILE A 90 6.48 -10.52 4.60
C ILE A 90 6.15 -11.12 3.22
N ALA A 91 4.87 -11.20 2.85
CA ALA A 91 4.47 -11.63 1.51
C ALA A 91 5.02 -10.67 0.44
N ASP A 92 4.80 -9.35 0.60
CA ASP A 92 5.30 -8.30 -0.30
C ASP A 92 6.82 -8.37 -0.47
N TYR A 93 7.56 -8.63 0.62
CA TYR A 93 9.03 -8.80 0.57
C TYR A 93 9.48 -9.99 -0.29
N PHE A 94 8.73 -11.10 -0.32
CA PHE A 94 9.10 -12.30 -1.07
C PHE A 94 8.51 -12.38 -2.49
N GLU A 95 7.42 -11.67 -2.78
CA GLU A 95 6.84 -11.63 -4.12
C GLU A 95 7.62 -10.73 -5.09
N MET A 96 8.41 -9.78 -4.59
CA MET A 96 9.33 -8.99 -5.40
C MET A 96 10.63 -9.77 -5.71
N ILE A 97 10.59 -10.61 -6.75
CA ILE A 97 11.78 -11.11 -7.46
C ILE A 97 11.69 -10.74 -8.94
#